data_AF-A0A2J8T0T9-F1
#
_entry.id   AF-A0A2J8T0T9-F1
#
_cell.length_a   1.000
_cell.length_b   1.000
_cell.length_c   1.000
_cell.angle_alpha   90.00
_cell.angle_beta   90.00
_cell.angle_gamma   90.00
#
_symmetry.space_group_name_H-M   'P 1'
#
loop_
_entity.id
_entity.type
_entity.pdbx_description
1 polymer ?
#
loop_
_entity_poly.entity_id
_entity_poly.type
_entity_poly.pdbx_seq_one_letter_code
_entity_poly.pdbx_strand_id
1 'polypeptide(L)' 'MNGEQQLDADAGSGMEEVELSWEDYLEETGSTAVPYGSFKH' A
#
# COMPACT_ATOMS: atom_id res chain seq x y z
N MET A 1 7.99 -0.07 25.46
CA MET A 1 8.38 0.42 24.12
C MET A 1 7.58 -0.39 23.13
N ASN A 2 6.58 0.20 22.48
CA ASN A 2 5.84 -0.49 21.43
C ASN A 2 6.65 -0.36 20.15
N GLY A 3 7.46 -1.39 19.90
CA GLY A 3 8.18 -1.59 18.65
C GLY A 3 7.18 -1.70 17.50
N GLU A 4 7.65 -1.26 16.35
CA GLU A 4 7.02 -1.36 15.03
C GLU A 4 5.96 -2.46 14.92
N GLN A 5 4.77 -2.07 14.44
CA GLN A 5 3.84 -3.04 13.90
C GLN A 5 4.48 -3.58 12.61
N GLN A 6 5.21 -4.68 12.76
CA GLN A 6 5.64 -5.51 11.66
C GLN A 6 4.37 -6.00 10.98
N LEU A 7 4.06 -5.39 9.84
CA LEU A 7 3.03 -5.87 8.93
C LEU A 7 3.54 -7.22 8.42
N ASP A 8 3.12 -8.29 9.09
CA ASP A 8 3.30 -9.65 8.60
C ASP A 8 2.43 -9.81 7.33
N ALA A 9 2.96 -9.34 6.21
CA ALA A 9 2.38 -9.44 4.88
C ALA A 9 2.75 -10.76 4.19
N ASP A 10 2.95 -11.83 4.96
CA ASP A 10 3.29 -13.15 4.42
C ASP A 10 2.32 -14.22 4.94
N ALA A 11 1.13 -14.26 4.36
CA ALA A 11 0.23 -15.41 4.52
C ALA A 11 -0.65 -15.62 3.29
N GLY A 12 0.02 -16.00 2.19
CA GLY A 12 -0.55 -16.95 1.24
C GLY A 12 -1.37 -16.37 0.10
N SER A 13 -0.73 -16.19 -1.05
CA SER A 13 -1.36 -16.47 -2.33
C SER A 13 -0.26 -16.82 -3.33
N GLY A 14 -0.28 -18.04 -3.88
CA GLY A 14 0.64 -18.49 -4.94
C GLY A 14 0.39 -17.81 -6.29
N MET A 15 0.06 -16.53 -6.28
CA MET A 15 0.16 -15.63 -7.42
C MET A 15 1.60 -15.10 -7.39
N GLU A 16 2.28 -15.12 -8.53
CA GLU A 16 3.52 -14.37 -8.71
C GLU A 16 3.42 -13.04 -7.95
N GLU A 17 4.38 -12.79 -7.04
CA GLU A 17 4.39 -11.64 -6.15
C GLU A 17 4.61 -10.37 -6.99
N VAL A 18 3.58 -9.97 -7.75
CA VAL A 18 3.52 -8.65 -8.33
C VAL A 18 3.34 -7.74 -7.14
N GLU A 19 4.47 -7.20 -6.69
CA GLU A 19 4.50 -6.12 -5.71
C GLU A 19 3.55 -5.03 -6.21
N LEU A 20 2.55 -4.71 -5.39
CA LEU A 20 1.57 -3.69 -5.74
C LEU A 20 2.27 -2.33 -5.78
N SER A 21 2.59 -1.87 -6.97
CA SER A 21 3.11 -0.53 -7.24
C SER A 21 1.97 0.47 -7.25
N TRP A 22 1.91 1.31 -6.21
CA TRP A 22 0.94 2.40 -6.16
C TRP A 22 1.16 3.42 -7.27
N GLU A 23 2.39 3.57 -7.75
CA GLU A 23 2.73 4.45 -8.87
C GLU A 23 2.05 3.96 -10.15
N ASP A 24 2.20 2.67 -10.48
CA ASP A 24 1.60 2.09 -11.69
C ASP A 24 0.07 2.07 -11.62
N TYR A 25 -0.50 1.75 -10.44
CA TYR A 25 -1.95 1.73 -10.26
C TYR A 25 -2.57 3.12 -10.45
N LEU A 26 -1.96 4.17 -9.89
CA LEU A 26 -2.46 5.53 -10.03
C LEU A 26 -2.34 6.03 -11.46
N GLU A 27 -1.25 5.68 -12.16
CA GLU A 27 -1.07 5.99 -13.58
C GLU A 27 -2.10 5.26 -14.45
N GLU A 28 -2.27 3.94 -14.28
CA GLU A 28 -3.20 3.12 -15.06
C GLU A 28 -4.66 3.58 -14.88
N THR A 29 -5.05 3.91 -13.65
CA THR A 29 -6.42 4.31 -13.34
C THR A 29 -6.69 5.81 -13.58
N GLY A 30 -5.64 6.61 -13.78
CA GLY A 30 -5.74 8.08 -13.80
C GLY A 30 -6.17 8.66 -12.44
N SER A 31 -5.98 7.91 -11.36
CA SER A 31 -6.30 8.35 -10.01
C SER A 31 -5.22 9.27 -9.45
N THR A 32 -5.53 9.98 -8.36
CA THR A 32 -4.55 10.80 -7.64
C THR A 32 -4.61 10.49 -6.15
N ALA A 33 -3.45 10.40 -5.52
CA ALA A 33 -3.36 10.25 -4.08
C ALA A 33 -3.94 11.49 -3.38
N VAL A 34 -4.73 11.26 -2.34
CA VAL A 34 -5.24 12.36 -1.52
C VAL A 34 -4.10 12.97 -0.68
N PRO A 35 -4.09 14.29 -0.44
CA PRO A 35 -3.11 14.92 0.43
C PRO A 35 -3.12 14.34 1.84
N TYR A 36 -1.97 14.22 2.49
CA TYR A 36 -1.88 13.71 3.87
C TYR A 36 -2.75 14.48 4.88
N GLY A 37 -2.95 15.78 4.66
CA GLY A 37 -3.83 16.62 5.50
C GLY A 37 -5.33 16.35 5.34
N SER A 38 -5.73 15.49 4.41
CA SER A 38 -7.12 15.06 4.26
C SER A 38 -7.57 14.11 5.35
N PHE A 39 -6.64 13.44 6.03
CA PHE A 39 -6.94 12.56 7.16
C PHE A 39 -6.76 13.29 8.49
N LYS A 40 -7.72 13.14 9.41
CA LYS A 40 -7.56 13.55 10.81
C LYS A 40 -6.93 12.40 11.58
N HIS A 41 -5.86 12.67 12.31
CA HIS A 41 -5.16 11.74 13.18
C HIS A 41 -5.54 11.95 14.65
#